data_AF-A0A928CYR1-F1
#
_entry.id   AF-A0A928CYR1-F1
#
_cell.length_a   1.000
_cell.length_b   1.000
_cell.length_c   1.000
_cell.angle_alpha   90.00
_cell.angle_beta   90.00
_cell.angle_gamma   90.00
#
_symmetry.space_group_name_H-M   'P 1'
#
loop_
_entity.id
_entity.type
_entity.pdbx_description
1 polymer ?
#
loop_
_entity_poly.entity_id
_entity_poly.type
_entity_poly.pdbx_seq_one_letter_code
_entity_poly.pdbx_strand_id
1 'polypeptide(L)'
;MAIEDAPAKLRMFAFILKLGHDLFNARDFDEAALRAVNDIRLPVNYRSAALFEFSNGKAVLAAQSGIPEKNPRSQFALEQKKFLESSRDENQLSVVSNGDLPESLAVNDAVYIRCKLPRPAALPENSVEYILLLEYEKEIPAGMENMVRLLSNTLGEALYFHRLSPKKALPMRNRGKKFFYLFLLLLVVAAMFIRIPETATAEFTLRPEQQQSVYAAFDGTIAEICCQDGDFVAAGEVIGRYDKALLQYRLAEAESALNELEAEIALEENNSFTDDAKLGKVRLLEAKRQVLAVSVKEAQWYLDNAEITAPESGILVLAGGRADLLTGRSVRTGEKIFDVFSGSAVAAEIPVDEKDASILQGDFSVSCFLHTAPENAIPVKISDVAAYPELTEQQTYCYKVRGILPENAGDFRYGMRGVAKLSGGKVFLGYQLFKSLLLWFRGM
;
A
#
# COMPACT_ATOMS: atom_id res chain seq x y z
N MET A 1 37.35 -18.80 72.72
CA MET A 1 36.59 -20.03 72.43
C MET A 1 35.38 -19.83 71.51
N ALA A 2 34.97 -18.59 71.15
CA ALA A 2 33.76 -18.36 70.32
C ALA A 2 34.02 -18.23 68.79
N ILE A 3 35.27 -18.29 68.32
CA ILE A 3 35.64 -18.02 66.92
C ILE A 3 35.97 -19.30 66.12
N GLU A 4 36.33 -20.42 66.78
CA GLU A 4 36.68 -21.67 66.09
C GLU A 4 35.47 -22.39 65.43
N ASP A 5 34.24 -22.11 65.89
CA ASP A 5 33.00 -22.68 65.32
C ASP A 5 32.40 -21.86 64.16
N ALA A 6 32.92 -20.66 63.90
CA ALA A 6 32.42 -19.77 62.85
C ALA A 6 32.41 -20.40 61.44
N PRO A 7 33.47 -21.09 60.97
CA PRO A 7 33.48 -21.69 59.63
C PRO A 7 32.50 -22.87 59.50
N ALA A 8 32.28 -23.65 60.56
CA ALA A 8 31.32 -24.76 60.55
C ALA A 8 29.86 -24.23 60.48
N LYS A 9 29.54 -23.19 61.25
CA LYS A 9 28.24 -22.52 61.20
C LYS A 9 27.99 -21.86 59.84
N LEU A 10 29.00 -21.20 59.27
CA LEU A 10 28.87 -20.55 57.95
C LEU A 10 28.64 -21.56 56.82
N ARG A 11 29.33 -22.70 56.85
CA ARG A 11 29.08 -23.82 55.92
C ARG A 11 27.67 -24.37 56.05
N MET A 12 27.15 -24.47 57.27
CA MET A 12 25.78 -24.92 57.52
C MET A 12 24.74 -23.94 56.97
N PHE A 13 24.92 -22.63 57.19
CA PHE A 13 24.04 -21.62 56.59
C PHE A 13 24.07 -21.64 55.06
N ALA A 14 25.26 -21.73 54.47
CA ALA A 14 25.42 -21.85 53.02
C ALA A 14 24.75 -23.12 52.48
N PHE A 15 24.84 -24.23 53.21
CA PHE A 15 24.14 -25.47 52.87
C PHE A 15 22.62 -25.30 52.89
N ILE A 16 22.03 -24.71 53.94
CA ILE A 16 20.58 -24.50 54.05
C ILE A 16 20.06 -23.61 52.91
N LEU A 17 20.79 -22.54 52.57
CA LEU A 17 20.45 -21.65 51.46
C LEU A 17 20.49 -22.39 50.12
N LYS A 18 21.57 -23.16 49.88
CA LYS A 18 21.71 -23.96 48.67
C LYS A 18 20.58 -25.00 48.56
N LEU A 19 20.31 -25.72 49.64
CA LEU A 19 19.23 -26.71 49.71
C LEU A 19 17.88 -26.07 49.39
N GLY A 20 17.56 -24.91 49.96
CA GLY A 20 16.34 -24.17 49.64
C GLY A 20 16.25 -23.85 48.15
N HIS A 21 17.30 -23.29 47.56
CA HIS A 21 17.34 -22.97 46.13
C HIS A 21 17.17 -24.22 45.24
N ASP A 22 17.85 -25.32 45.57
CA ASP A 22 17.78 -26.58 44.84
C ASP A 22 16.40 -27.24 44.94
N LEU A 23 15.70 -27.09 46.06
CA LEU A 23 14.33 -27.58 46.24
C LEU A 23 13.30 -26.73 45.48
N PHE A 24 13.41 -25.39 45.52
CA PHE A 24 12.51 -24.52 44.75
C PHE A 24 12.69 -24.68 43.24
N ASN A 25 13.91 -24.98 42.76
CA ASN A 25 14.21 -25.20 41.35
C ASN A 25 13.88 -26.61 40.83
N ALA A 26 13.41 -27.53 41.68
CA ALA A 26 12.96 -28.84 41.23
C ALA A 26 11.84 -28.73 40.19
N ARG A 27 11.76 -29.69 39.25
CA ARG A 27 10.80 -29.62 38.12
C ARG A 27 9.37 -29.92 38.55
N ASP A 28 9.21 -30.80 39.52
CA ASP A 28 7.95 -31.25 40.07
C ASP A 28 8.06 -31.61 41.55
N PHE A 29 6.91 -31.95 42.15
CA PHE A 29 6.82 -32.32 43.55
C PHE A 29 7.61 -33.60 43.88
N ASP A 30 7.62 -34.59 42.96
CA ASP A 30 8.33 -35.86 43.20
C ASP A 30 9.86 -35.64 43.24
N GLU A 31 10.41 -34.80 42.37
CA GLU A 31 11.82 -34.41 42.40
C GLU A 31 12.16 -33.61 43.67
N ALA A 32 11.30 -32.66 44.07
CA ALA A 32 11.48 -31.90 45.30
C ALA A 32 11.46 -32.80 46.56
N ALA A 33 10.52 -33.74 46.62
CA ALA A 33 10.40 -34.71 47.70
C ALA A 33 11.62 -35.63 47.81
N LEU A 34 12.15 -36.09 46.67
CA LEU A 34 13.33 -36.94 46.64
C LEU A 34 14.61 -36.20 47.08
N ARG A 35 14.78 -34.94 46.65
CA ARG A 35 15.87 -34.06 47.10
C ARG A 35 15.76 -33.74 48.59
N ALA A 36 14.54 -33.47 49.08
CA ALA A 36 14.29 -33.15 50.49
C ALA A 36 14.77 -34.27 51.43
N VAL A 37 14.67 -35.52 50.97
CA VAL A 37 15.10 -36.68 51.74
C VAL A 37 16.59 -36.98 51.53
N ASN A 38 17.12 -36.88 50.30
CA ASN A 38 18.50 -37.28 50.00
C ASN A 38 19.56 -36.21 50.32
N ASP A 39 19.28 -34.94 50.03
CA ASP A 39 20.29 -33.88 50.09
C ASP A 39 20.63 -33.51 51.54
N ILE A 40 19.71 -33.75 52.48
CA ILE A 40 19.92 -33.54 53.93
C ILE A 40 20.80 -34.61 54.59
N ARG A 41 21.23 -35.65 53.86
CA ARG A 41 22.04 -36.75 54.42
C ARG A 41 23.38 -36.30 54.99
N LEU A 42 24.04 -35.37 54.31
CA LEU A 42 25.38 -34.90 54.66
C LEU A 42 25.41 -34.20 56.03
N PRO A 43 24.51 -33.25 56.34
CA PRO A 43 24.47 -32.64 57.68
C PRO A 43 23.82 -33.52 58.75
N VAL A 44 22.75 -34.26 58.43
CA VAL A 44 21.89 -34.93 59.43
C VAL A 44 22.38 -36.35 59.78
N ASN A 45 23.22 -36.94 58.92
CA ASN A 45 23.86 -38.26 59.09
C ASN A 45 22.91 -39.36 59.58
N TYR A 46 21.76 -39.49 58.92
CA TYR A 46 20.76 -40.51 59.20
C TYR A 46 21.09 -41.83 58.47
N ARG A 47 20.54 -42.95 58.94
CA ARG A 47 20.63 -44.27 58.30
C ARG A 47 19.66 -44.39 57.13
N SER A 48 18.39 -44.09 57.39
CA SER A 48 17.30 -44.05 56.42
C SER A 48 16.42 -42.84 56.69
N ALA A 49 15.89 -42.22 55.63
CA ALA A 49 14.94 -41.12 55.75
C ALA A 49 13.74 -41.37 54.84
N ALA A 50 12.54 -41.04 55.33
CA ALA A 50 11.30 -41.20 54.61
C ALA A 50 10.42 -39.97 54.79
N LEU A 51 9.87 -39.47 53.69
CA LEU A 51 8.90 -38.37 53.69
C LEU A 51 7.52 -38.93 53.43
N PHE A 52 6.59 -38.62 54.32
CA PHE A 52 5.19 -39.02 54.23
C PHE A 52 4.29 -37.81 54.02
N GLU A 53 3.30 -38.01 53.15
CA GLU A 53 2.17 -37.13 52.92
C GLU A 53 1.01 -37.62 53.80
N PHE A 54 0.56 -36.78 54.73
CA PHE A 54 -0.52 -37.09 55.66
C PHE A 54 -1.79 -36.31 55.27
N SER A 55 -2.85 -37.03 54.94
CA SER A 55 -4.13 -36.45 54.54
C SER A 55 -5.28 -37.28 55.11
N ASN A 56 -6.24 -36.62 55.77
CA ASN A 56 -7.44 -37.24 56.34
C ASN A 56 -7.15 -38.49 57.21
N GLY A 57 -6.09 -38.43 58.03
CA GLY A 57 -5.71 -39.52 58.93
C GLY A 57 -4.99 -40.71 58.26
N LYS A 58 -4.63 -40.60 56.98
CA LYS A 58 -3.87 -41.62 56.24
C LYS A 58 -2.51 -41.09 55.81
N ALA A 59 -1.47 -41.90 56.01
CA ALA A 59 -0.11 -41.60 55.56
C ALA A 59 0.18 -42.28 54.20
N VAL A 60 0.76 -41.53 53.27
CA VAL A 60 1.21 -42.01 51.96
C VAL A 60 2.68 -41.67 51.79
N LEU A 61 3.49 -42.64 51.38
CA LEU A 61 4.93 -42.41 51.15
C LEU A 61 5.12 -41.47 49.94
N ALA A 62 5.74 -40.32 50.17
CA ALA A 62 6.10 -39.34 49.14
C ALA A 62 7.49 -39.63 48.56
N ALA A 63 8.49 -39.85 49.41
CA ALA A 63 9.86 -40.19 49.00
C ALA A 63 10.62 -40.97 50.09
N GLN A 64 11.64 -41.73 49.69
CA GLN A 64 12.52 -42.48 50.59
C GLN A 64 13.98 -42.35 50.16
N SER A 65 14.90 -42.24 51.13
CA SER A 65 16.31 -42.02 50.88
C SER A 65 16.93 -43.18 50.11
N GLY A 66 17.72 -42.87 49.08
CA GLY A 66 18.44 -43.87 48.28
C GLY A 66 17.58 -44.66 47.30
N ILE A 67 16.29 -44.35 47.16
CA ILE A 67 15.37 -45.04 46.25
C ILE A 67 14.80 -44.04 45.23
N PRO A 68 15.08 -44.19 43.92
CA PRO A 68 14.61 -43.27 42.89
C PRO A 68 13.11 -43.39 42.58
N GLU A 69 12.54 -44.59 42.69
CA GLU A 69 11.10 -44.84 42.49
C GLU A 69 10.42 -45.22 43.79
N LYS A 70 9.41 -44.45 44.21
CA LYS A 70 8.64 -44.74 45.42
C LYS A 70 7.96 -46.12 45.33
N ASN A 71 8.19 -46.97 46.33
CA ASN A 71 7.45 -48.23 46.50
C ASN A 71 6.64 -48.21 47.81
N PRO A 72 5.41 -47.68 47.80
CA PRO A 72 4.56 -47.58 48.99
C PRO A 72 4.13 -48.93 49.57
N ARG A 73 4.39 -50.04 48.87
CA ARG A 73 4.01 -51.41 49.27
C ARG A 73 5.16 -52.22 49.85
N SER A 74 6.35 -51.64 49.97
CA SER A 74 7.45 -52.23 50.71
C SER A 74 7.00 -52.54 52.15
N GLN A 75 7.36 -53.71 52.67
CA GLN A 75 7.03 -54.11 54.05
C GLN A 75 7.50 -53.04 55.05
N PHE A 76 8.70 -52.49 54.84
CA PHE A 76 9.27 -51.43 55.67
C PHE A 76 8.45 -50.13 55.61
N ALA A 77 8.00 -49.72 54.41
CA ALA A 77 7.17 -48.52 54.24
C ALA A 77 5.76 -48.69 54.84
N LEU A 78 5.20 -49.90 54.80
CA LEU A 78 3.90 -50.22 55.40
C LEU A 78 3.95 -50.18 56.93
N GLU A 79 5.02 -50.66 57.54
CA GLU A 79 5.21 -50.60 59.00
C GLU A 79 5.42 -49.14 59.47
N GLN A 80 6.24 -48.36 58.77
CA GLN A 80 6.39 -46.91 59.03
C GLN A 80 5.06 -46.16 58.89
N LYS A 81 4.27 -46.52 57.87
CA LYS A 81 2.93 -45.96 57.67
C LYS A 81 2.00 -46.27 58.86
N LYS A 82 1.91 -47.54 59.28
CA LYS A 82 1.07 -47.95 60.43
C LYS A 82 1.47 -47.20 61.69
N PHE A 83 2.77 -47.06 61.94
CA PHE A 83 3.31 -46.31 63.07
C PHE A 83 2.89 -44.84 63.05
N LEU A 84 3.00 -44.16 61.90
CA LEU A 84 2.57 -42.76 61.76
C LEU A 84 1.05 -42.58 61.87
N GLU A 85 0.26 -43.58 61.47
CA GLU A 85 -1.20 -43.56 61.60
C GLU A 85 -1.67 -43.85 63.04
N SER A 86 -0.92 -44.65 63.81
CA SER A 86 -1.23 -44.97 65.21
C SER A 86 -0.73 -43.91 66.20
N SER A 87 0.36 -43.20 65.88
CA SER A 87 0.94 -42.14 66.73
C SER A 87 0.48 -40.74 66.29
N ARG A 88 -0.55 -40.21 66.95
CA ARG A 88 -1.01 -38.81 66.78
C ARG A 88 -0.26 -37.87 67.73
N ASP A 89 1.03 -37.70 67.51
CA ASP A 89 1.82 -36.68 68.19
C ASP A 89 1.55 -35.29 67.57
N GLU A 90 1.13 -34.32 68.40
CA GLU A 90 0.91 -32.92 68.00
C GLU A 90 2.23 -32.10 67.94
N ASN A 91 3.31 -32.61 68.54
CA ASN A 91 4.60 -31.94 68.56
C ASN A 91 5.23 -31.84 67.17
N GLN A 92 5.85 -30.69 66.86
CA GLN A 92 6.55 -30.47 65.59
C GLN A 92 7.75 -31.42 65.42
N LEU A 93 8.42 -31.78 66.50
CA LEU A 93 9.53 -32.72 66.52
C LEU A 93 9.40 -33.61 67.75
N SER A 94 9.38 -34.92 67.55
CA SER A 94 9.44 -35.92 68.61
C SER A 94 10.51 -36.96 68.31
N VAL A 95 11.25 -37.34 69.36
CA VAL A 95 12.19 -38.45 69.32
C VAL A 95 11.48 -39.67 69.85
N VAL A 96 11.52 -40.76 69.09
CA VAL A 96 10.87 -42.01 69.43
C VAL A 96 11.93 -43.09 69.57
N SER A 97 12.03 -43.64 70.77
CA SER A 97 12.98 -44.70 71.13
C SER A 97 12.23 -46.00 71.42
N ASN A 98 12.98 -47.11 71.50
CA ASN A 98 12.54 -48.53 71.60
C ASN A 98 11.27 -48.87 72.40
N GLY A 99 10.80 -48.04 73.34
CA GLY A 99 9.56 -48.28 74.10
C GLY A 99 8.26 -47.99 73.34
N ASP A 100 8.28 -47.06 72.38
CA ASP A 100 7.09 -46.58 71.67
C ASP A 100 7.02 -47.05 70.21
N LEU A 101 8.01 -47.84 69.77
CA LEU A 101 8.12 -48.37 68.40
C LEU A 101 7.52 -49.77 68.29
N PRO A 102 6.83 -50.10 67.18
CA PRO A 102 6.43 -51.47 66.87
C PRO A 102 7.66 -52.40 66.79
N GLU A 103 7.51 -53.67 67.19
CA GLU A 103 8.59 -54.68 67.17
C GLU A 103 9.25 -54.82 65.77
N SER A 104 8.52 -54.51 64.70
CA SER A 104 8.99 -54.52 63.32
C SER A 104 9.94 -53.36 62.96
N LEU A 105 9.89 -52.24 63.69
CA LEU A 105 10.70 -51.04 63.48
C LEU A 105 11.79 -50.86 64.55
N ALA A 106 11.68 -51.52 65.70
CA ALA A 106 12.69 -51.51 66.77
C ALA A 106 13.92 -52.40 66.47
N VAL A 107 14.12 -52.79 65.21
CA VAL A 107 15.23 -53.66 64.78
C VAL A 107 16.56 -52.91 64.92
N ASN A 108 17.53 -53.54 65.59
CA ASN A 108 18.87 -52.98 65.87
C ASN A 108 18.87 -51.72 66.75
N ASP A 109 17.97 -51.59 67.73
CA ASP A 109 17.90 -50.42 68.62
C ASP A 109 17.70 -49.08 67.89
N ALA A 110 16.90 -49.11 66.81
CA ALA A 110 16.67 -47.94 65.99
C ALA A 110 15.96 -46.82 66.77
N VAL A 111 16.46 -45.59 66.63
CA VAL A 111 15.85 -44.38 67.17
C VAL A 111 15.37 -43.51 66.02
N TYR A 112 14.14 -43.00 66.12
CA TYR A 112 13.53 -42.19 65.08
C TYR A 112 13.37 -40.74 65.51
N ILE A 113 13.65 -39.80 64.61
CA ILE A 113 13.16 -38.42 64.70
C ILE A 113 11.95 -38.30 63.79
N ARG A 114 10.79 -38.03 64.39
CA ARG A 114 9.56 -37.65 63.68
C ARG A 114 9.50 -36.13 63.65
N CYS A 115 9.58 -35.53 62.47
CA CYS A 115 9.46 -34.09 62.29
C CYS A 115 8.29 -33.75 61.37
N LYS A 116 7.30 -33.03 61.90
CA LYS A 116 6.23 -32.42 61.12
C LYS A 116 6.78 -31.17 60.44
N LEU A 117 6.70 -31.14 59.11
CA LEU A 117 7.14 -29.98 58.34
C LEU A 117 6.12 -28.84 58.54
N PRO A 118 6.56 -27.67 59.00
CA PRO A 118 5.68 -26.55 59.27
C PRO A 118 5.04 -26.05 57.98
N ARG A 119 3.77 -25.70 58.13
CA ARG A 119 2.93 -25.20 57.05
C ARG A 119 3.03 -23.66 57.00
N PRO A 120 3.23 -23.05 55.82
CA PRO A 120 3.12 -21.61 55.68
C PRO A 120 1.76 -21.10 56.17
N ALA A 121 1.76 -20.05 57.01
CA ALA A 121 0.55 -19.52 57.66
C ALA A 121 -0.55 -19.08 56.68
N ALA A 122 -0.18 -18.76 55.43
CA ALA A 122 -1.10 -18.30 54.39
C ALA A 122 -2.01 -19.41 53.79
N LEU A 123 -1.82 -20.67 54.17
CA LEU A 123 -2.60 -21.78 53.63
C LEU A 123 -3.90 -22.03 54.43
N PRO A 124 -4.91 -22.70 53.86
CA PRO A 124 -6.08 -23.19 54.62
C PRO A 124 -5.75 -24.43 55.46
N GLU A 125 -6.43 -24.63 56.59
CA GLU A 125 -6.18 -25.74 57.54
C GLU A 125 -6.37 -27.14 56.94
N ASN A 126 -7.23 -27.29 55.93
CA ASN A 126 -7.51 -28.57 55.28
C ASN A 126 -6.44 -29.00 54.25
N SER A 127 -5.24 -28.39 54.30
CA SER A 127 -4.14 -28.79 53.43
C SER A 127 -3.44 -30.04 53.96
N VAL A 128 -2.96 -30.86 53.03
CA VAL A 128 -2.06 -32.00 53.28
C VAL A 128 -0.91 -31.62 54.20
N GLU A 129 -0.59 -32.47 55.19
CA GLU A 129 0.58 -32.28 56.05
C GLU A 129 1.75 -33.16 55.57
N TYR A 130 2.99 -32.74 55.84
CA TYR A 130 4.18 -33.53 55.52
C TYR A 130 4.94 -33.92 56.79
N ILE A 131 5.29 -35.20 56.91
CA ILE A 131 6.04 -35.75 58.05
C ILE A 131 7.33 -36.36 57.52
N LEU A 132 8.46 -35.87 58.02
CA LEU A 132 9.78 -36.42 57.78
C LEU A 132 10.14 -37.38 58.93
N LEU A 133 10.48 -38.61 58.58
CA LEU A 133 10.91 -39.64 59.51
C LEU A 133 12.37 -39.98 59.23
N LEU A 134 13.23 -39.81 60.24
CA LEU A 134 14.67 -40.06 60.16
C LEU A 134 15.05 -41.19 61.11
N GLU A 135 15.74 -42.20 60.61
CA GLU A 135 16.19 -43.37 61.39
C GLU A 135 17.68 -43.28 61.76
N TYR A 136 18.00 -43.64 62.99
CA TYR A 136 19.35 -43.77 63.53
C TYR A 136 19.54 -45.15 64.18
N GLU A 137 20.76 -45.70 64.16
CA GLU A 137 21.01 -47.09 64.61
C GLU A 137 21.15 -47.26 66.14
N LYS A 138 21.39 -46.21 66.95
CA LYS A 138 21.55 -46.34 68.41
C LYS A 138 21.18 -45.08 69.19
N GLU A 139 21.79 -43.95 68.81
CA GLU A 139 21.57 -42.66 69.47
C GLU A 139 21.57 -41.54 68.44
N ILE A 140 20.83 -40.48 68.74
CA ILE A 140 20.82 -39.26 67.94
C ILE A 140 22.02 -38.39 68.35
N PRO A 141 22.86 -37.94 67.41
CA PRO A 141 23.96 -37.04 67.73
C PRO A 141 23.47 -35.72 68.37
N ALA A 142 24.24 -35.20 69.34
CA ALA A 142 23.88 -33.98 70.05
C ALA A 142 23.66 -32.78 69.10
N GLY A 143 22.55 -32.07 69.27
CA GLY A 143 22.20 -30.89 68.46
C GLY A 143 21.46 -31.16 67.14
N MET A 144 21.25 -32.44 66.78
CA MET A 144 20.54 -32.81 65.54
C MET A 144 19.08 -32.39 65.53
N GLU A 145 18.38 -32.39 66.67
CA GLU A 145 16.99 -31.94 66.76
C GLU A 145 16.81 -30.49 66.32
N ASN A 146 17.70 -29.60 66.76
CA ASN A 146 17.68 -28.19 66.37
C ASN A 146 17.97 -28.01 64.88
N MET A 147 18.86 -28.84 64.33
CA MET A 147 19.18 -28.81 62.91
C MET A 147 18.02 -29.32 62.04
N VAL A 148 17.38 -30.43 62.44
CA VAL A 148 16.19 -30.94 61.76
C VAL A 148 15.04 -29.95 61.87
N ARG A 149 14.87 -29.27 63.00
CA ARG A 149 13.89 -28.19 63.16
C ARG A 149 14.17 -27.00 62.25
N LEU A 150 15.43 -26.62 62.06
CA LEU A 150 15.78 -25.53 61.16
C LEU A 150 15.58 -25.90 59.68
N LEU A 151 15.95 -27.12 59.30
CA LEU A 151 15.74 -27.66 57.95
C LEU A 151 14.26 -27.86 57.65
N SER A 152 13.44 -28.25 58.63
CA SER A 152 12.03 -28.53 58.38
C SER A 152 11.27 -27.31 57.86
N ASN A 153 11.64 -26.09 58.28
CA ASN A 153 11.09 -24.85 57.74
C ASN A 153 11.31 -24.73 56.23
N THR A 154 12.56 -24.85 55.77
CA THR A 154 12.90 -24.70 54.34
C THR A 154 12.35 -25.85 53.50
N LEU A 155 12.36 -27.08 54.03
CA LEU A 155 11.74 -28.24 53.38
C LEU A 155 10.22 -28.05 53.22
N GLY A 156 9.55 -27.59 54.28
CA GLY A 156 8.12 -27.32 54.27
C GLY A 156 7.74 -26.29 53.20
N GLU A 157 8.37 -25.11 53.23
CA GLU A 157 8.12 -24.03 52.29
C GLU A 157 8.22 -24.48 50.82
N ALA A 158 9.28 -25.21 50.46
CA ALA A 158 9.49 -25.68 49.10
C ALA A 158 8.50 -26.77 48.67
N LEU A 159 8.18 -27.72 49.55
CA LEU A 159 7.24 -28.81 49.25
C LEU A 159 5.80 -28.30 49.07
N TYR A 160 5.36 -27.37 49.94
CA TYR A 160 4.06 -26.72 49.79
C TYR A 160 4.00 -25.88 48.51
N PHE A 161 5.08 -25.18 48.16
CA PHE A 161 5.15 -24.40 46.91
C PHE A 161 4.92 -25.28 45.68
N HIS A 162 5.57 -26.44 45.57
CA HIS A 162 5.40 -27.34 44.42
C HIS A 162 4.02 -28.00 44.37
N ARG A 163 3.39 -28.24 45.53
CA ARG A 163 2.06 -28.84 45.59
C ARG A 163 0.95 -27.88 45.19
N LEU A 164 1.10 -26.60 45.54
CA LEU A 164 0.06 -25.58 45.41
C LEU A 164 0.28 -24.61 44.25
N SER A 165 1.50 -24.54 43.71
CA SER A 165 1.75 -23.81 42.47
C SER A 165 0.83 -24.37 41.38
N PRO A 166 -0.04 -23.55 40.78
CA PRO A 166 -0.91 -24.04 39.71
C PRO A 166 0.00 -24.59 38.62
N LYS A 167 -0.06 -25.91 38.38
CA LYS A 167 0.62 -26.58 37.27
C LYS A 167 0.47 -25.67 36.07
N LYS A 168 1.59 -25.14 35.54
CA LYS A 168 1.65 -24.17 34.43
C LYS A 168 0.37 -24.28 33.60
N ALA A 169 -0.56 -23.37 33.82
CA ALA A 169 -1.85 -23.43 33.15
C ALA A 169 -1.53 -23.56 31.66
N LEU A 170 -2.03 -24.63 31.02
CA LEU A 170 -1.88 -24.83 29.58
C LEU A 170 -2.18 -23.49 28.90
N PRO A 171 -1.34 -23.01 27.95
CA PRO A 171 -1.60 -21.74 27.30
C PRO A 171 -2.99 -21.81 26.69
N MET A 172 -3.91 -21.00 27.22
CA MET A 172 -5.28 -20.94 26.76
C MET A 172 -5.24 -20.59 25.27
N ARG A 173 -5.46 -21.60 24.45
CA ARG A 173 -5.26 -21.59 23.00
C ARG A 173 -6.13 -20.48 22.42
N ASN A 174 -5.50 -19.45 21.86
CA ASN A 174 -6.05 -18.27 21.16
C ASN A 174 -6.98 -18.61 19.96
N ARG A 175 -7.95 -19.53 20.10
CA ARG A 175 -8.90 -19.87 19.04
C ARG A 175 -9.81 -18.67 18.73
N GLY A 176 -10.24 -17.92 19.74
CA GLY A 176 -11.10 -16.73 19.54
C GLY A 176 -10.45 -15.64 18.69
N LYS A 177 -9.14 -15.36 18.90
CA LYS A 177 -8.41 -14.38 18.08
C LYS A 177 -8.27 -14.82 16.62
N LYS A 178 -8.05 -16.12 16.36
CA LYS A 178 -8.01 -16.65 14.99
C LYS A 178 -9.35 -16.55 14.27
N PHE A 179 -10.46 -16.82 14.94
CA PHE A 179 -11.80 -16.63 14.37
C PHE A 179 -12.11 -15.14 14.13
N PHE A 180 -11.66 -14.23 15.00
CA PHE A 180 -11.80 -12.79 14.79
C PHE A 180 -11.04 -12.30 13.55
N TYR A 181 -9.77 -12.70 13.38
CA TYR A 181 -9.01 -12.36 12.17
C TYR A 181 -9.60 -13.00 10.90
N LEU A 182 -10.10 -14.24 10.99
CA LEU A 182 -10.78 -14.89 9.87
C LEU A 182 -12.08 -14.16 9.48
N PHE A 183 -12.89 -13.75 10.47
CA PHE A 183 -14.10 -12.99 10.24
C PHE A 183 -13.78 -11.60 9.65
N LEU A 184 -12.76 -10.91 10.18
CA LEU A 184 -12.30 -9.64 9.63
C LEU A 184 -11.82 -9.78 8.19
N LEU A 185 -11.04 -10.82 7.89
CA LEU A 185 -10.61 -11.15 6.53
C LEU A 185 -11.81 -11.39 5.62
N LEU A 186 -12.78 -12.18 6.07
CA LEU A 186 -13.98 -12.48 5.30
C LEU A 186 -14.84 -11.24 5.06
N LEU A 187 -14.92 -10.32 6.03
CA LEU A 187 -15.61 -9.04 5.89
C LEU A 187 -14.90 -8.12 4.89
N VAL A 188 -13.57 -8.06 4.91
CA VAL A 188 -12.78 -7.31 3.91
C VAL A 188 -12.98 -7.91 2.51
N VAL A 189 -12.91 -9.25 2.38
CA VAL A 189 -13.16 -9.94 1.11
C VAL A 189 -14.59 -9.67 0.62
N ALA A 190 -15.59 -9.73 1.49
CA ALA A 190 -16.97 -9.42 1.15
C ALA A 190 -17.15 -7.95 0.71
N ALA A 191 -16.47 -7.00 1.37
CA ALA A 191 -16.48 -5.59 0.99
C ALA A 191 -15.91 -5.37 -0.43
N MET A 192 -14.97 -6.20 -0.89
CA MET A 192 -14.43 -6.11 -2.25
C MET A 192 -15.47 -6.38 -3.35
N PHE A 193 -16.56 -7.09 -3.05
CA PHE A 193 -17.66 -7.38 -3.99
C PHE A 193 -18.74 -6.29 -4.01
N ILE A 194 -18.61 -5.23 -3.21
CA ILE A 194 -19.51 -4.07 -3.27
C ILE A 194 -19.30 -3.36 -4.62
N ARG A 195 -20.39 -3.05 -5.32
CA ARG A 195 -20.37 -2.37 -6.62
C ARG A 195 -20.41 -0.85 -6.44
N ILE A 196 -19.40 -0.15 -6.95
CA ILE A 196 -19.19 1.30 -6.86
C ILE A 196 -19.03 1.85 -8.30
N PRO A 197 -19.46 3.08 -8.60
CA PRO A 197 -19.20 3.70 -9.91
C PRO A 197 -17.70 3.77 -10.19
N GLU A 198 -17.29 3.33 -11.39
CA GLU A 198 -15.93 3.54 -11.88
C GLU A 198 -15.73 5.02 -12.13
N THR A 199 -14.65 5.60 -11.59
CA THR A 199 -14.32 7.01 -11.79
C THR A 199 -12.89 7.17 -12.24
N ALA A 200 -12.67 8.03 -13.23
CA ALA A 200 -11.35 8.49 -13.62
C ALA A 200 -11.31 10.01 -13.66
N THR A 201 -10.11 10.55 -13.54
CA THR A 201 -9.85 11.99 -13.60
C THR A 201 -8.83 12.26 -14.68
N ALA A 202 -9.12 13.21 -15.56
CA ALA A 202 -8.23 13.65 -16.62
C ALA A 202 -8.17 15.18 -16.63
N GLU A 203 -7.05 15.75 -17.04
CA GLU A 203 -6.99 17.18 -17.33
C GLU A 203 -7.74 17.46 -18.63
N PHE A 204 -8.42 18.60 -18.72
CA PHE A 204 -9.08 19.02 -19.94
C PHE A 204 -8.70 20.44 -20.33
N THR A 205 -8.87 20.73 -21.62
CA THR A 205 -8.70 22.08 -22.17
C THR A 205 -9.95 22.49 -22.92
N LEU A 206 -10.41 23.72 -22.72
CA LEU A 206 -11.50 24.29 -23.49
C LEU A 206 -11.01 24.69 -24.88
N ARG A 207 -11.67 24.17 -25.90
CA ARG A 207 -11.46 24.50 -27.31
C ARG A 207 -12.78 24.99 -27.92
N PRO A 208 -12.72 25.77 -29.00
CA PRO A 208 -13.92 26.08 -29.78
C PRO A 208 -14.58 24.78 -30.28
N GLU A 209 -15.91 24.76 -30.33
CA GLU A 209 -16.61 23.64 -30.95
C GLU A 209 -16.27 23.52 -32.43
N GLN A 210 -16.23 24.67 -33.12
CA GLN A 210 -15.89 24.79 -34.54
C GLN A 210 -14.70 25.73 -34.72
N GLN A 211 -13.67 25.22 -35.37
CA GLN A 211 -12.47 25.97 -35.72
C GLN A 211 -12.18 25.77 -37.20
N GLN A 212 -11.96 26.87 -37.91
CA GLN A 212 -11.54 26.84 -39.30
C GLN A 212 -10.15 27.48 -39.43
N SER A 213 -9.19 26.68 -39.87
CA SER A 213 -7.83 27.14 -40.14
C SER A 213 -7.73 27.66 -41.58
N VAL A 214 -7.12 28.83 -41.74
CA VAL A 214 -6.83 29.41 -43.05
C VAL A 214 -5.32 29.36 -43.31
N TYR A 215 -4.98 28.86 -44.50
CA TYR A 215 -3.61 28.66 -44.94
C TYR A 215 -3.27 29.62 -46.08
N ALA A 216 -1.99 29.92 -46.24
CA ALA A 216 -1.47 30.71 -47.34
C ALA A 216 -1.74 30.02 -48.68
N ALA A 217 -2.42 30.72 -49.58
CA ALA A 217 -2.78 30.21 -50.91
C ALA A 217 -1.56 30.07 -51.83
N PHE A 218 -0.57 30.94 -51.67
CA PHE A 218 0.66 30.96 -52.45
C PHE A 218 1.82 31.60 -51.67
N ASP A 219 3.03 31.44 -52.20
CA ASP A 219 4.26 32.01 -51.64
C ASP A 219 4.28 33.54 -51.81
N GLY A 220 4.40 34.27 -50.70
CA GLY A 220 4.38 35.73 -50.75
C GLY A 220 4.72 36.38 -49.41
N THR A 221 4.90 37.69 -49.43
CA THR A 221 5.10 38.49 -48.21
C THR A 221 3.77 39.11 -47.81
N ILE A 222 3.41 38.99 -46.54
CA ILE A 222 2.24 39.68 -45.99
C ILE A 222 2.62 41.15 -45.78
N ALA A 223 1.97 42.08 -46.47
CA ALA A 223 2.27 43.51 -46.37
C ALA A 223 1.67 44.13 -45.11
N GLU A 224 0.42 43.79 -44.80
CA GLU A 224 -0.32 44.33 -43.66
C GLU A 224 -1.34 43.33 -43.14
N ILE A 225 -1.65 43.45 -41.84
CA ILE A 225 -2.74 42.74 -41.18
C ILE A 225 -3.65 43.79 -40.56
N CYS A 226 -4.94 43.72 -40.89
CA CYS A 226 -5.94 44.73 -40.54
C CYS A 226 -6.62 44.45 -39.20
N CYS A 227 -6.57 43.21 -38.71
CA CYS A 227 -7.25 42.76 -37.48
C CYS A 227 -6.24 42.31 -36.41
N GLN A 228 -6.58 42.48 -35.13
CA GLN A 228 -5.76 41.99 -34.02
C GLN A 228 -6.17 40.58 -33.58
N ASP A 229 -5.26 39.94 -32.84
CA ASP A 229 -5.54 38.65 -32.21
C ASP A 229 -6.65 38.80 -31.16
N GLY A 230 -7.67 37.94 -31.24
CA GLY A 230 -8.84 37.99 -30.37
C GLY A 230 -9.98 38.90 -30.85
N ASP A 231 -9.81 39.63 -31.95
CA ASP A 231 -10.89 40.44 -32.52
C ASP A 231 -12.00 39.55 -33.10
N PHE A 232 -13.24 40.06 -33.03
CA PHE A 232 -14.38 39.44 -33.71
C PHE A 232 -14.42 39.90 -35.16
N VAL A 233 -14.39 38.96 -36.10
CA VAL A 233 -14.43 39.21 -37.55
C VAL A 233 -15.72 38.67 -38.16
N ALA A 234 -16.20 39.31 -39.23
CA ALA A 234 -17.33 38.83 -40.03
C ALA A 234 -16.87 37.94 -41.20
N ALA A 235 -17.74 37.04 -41.66
CA ALA A 235 -17.50 36.26 -42.87
C ALA A 235 -17.22 37.17 -44.08
N GLY A 236 -16.10 36.93 -44.77
CA GLY A 236 -15.62 37.72 -45.90
C GLY A 236 -14.81 38.96 -45.53
N GLU A 237 -14.63 39.27 -44.24
CA GLU A 237 -13.82 40.41 -43.80
C GLU A 237 -12.33 40.20 -44.12
N VAL A 238 -11.65 41.26 -44.56
CA VAL A 238 -10.23 41.21 -44.93
C VAL A 238 -9.38 41.26 -43.67
N ILE A 239 -8.68 40.17 -43.38
CA ILE A 239 -7.79 40.03 -42.23
C ILE A 239 -6.39 40.53 -42.55
N GLY A 240 -5.91 40.25 -43.76
CA GLY A 240 -4.56 40.64 -44.17
C GLY A 240 -4.42 40.71 -45.69
N ARG A 241 -3.32 41.31 -46.13
CA ARG A 241 -3.03 41.49 -47.55
C ARG A 241 -1.59 41.10 -47.85
N TYR A 242 -1.40 40.43 -48.98
CA TYR A 242 -0.09 40.21 -49.56
C TYR A 242 0.47 41.52 -50.16
N ASP A 243 1.78 41.57 -50.33
CA ASP A 243 2.44 42.65 -51.06
C ASP A 243 2.01 42.64 -52.53
N LYS A 244 1.05 43.52 -52.85
CA LYS A 244 0.49 43.68 -54.18
C LYS A 244 1.50 44.27 -55.17
N ALA A 245 2.54 44.98 -54.73
CA ALA A 245 3.46 45.66 -55.64
C ALA A 245 4.21 44.64 -56.51
N LEU A 246 4.71 43.56 -55.91
CA LEU A 246 5.38 42.49 -56.64
C LEU A 246 4.42 41.73 -57.57
N LEU A 247 3.18 41.51 -57.14
CA LEU A 247 2.16 40.81 -57.92
C LEU A 247 1.71 41.63 -59.13
N GLN A 248 1.50 42.94 -58.96
CA GLN A 248 1.17 43.87 -60.04
C GLN A 248 2.32 43.97 -61.05
N TYR A 249 3.57 44.00 -60.59
CA TYR A 249 4.73 43.99 -61.47
C TYR A 249 4.75 42.72 -62.35
N ARG A 250 4.52 41.54 -61.76
CA ARG A 250 4.45 40.26 -62.50
C ARG A 250 3.32 40.23 -63.52
N LEU A 251 2.15 40.78 -63.17
CA LEU A 251 1.02 40.90 -64.09
C LEU A 251 1.38 41.81 -65.28
N ALA A 252 1.93 42.99 -65.02
CA ALA A 252 2.32 43.94 -66.06
C ALA A 252 3.42 43.38 -66.98
N GLU A 253 4.37 42.62 -66.44
CA GLU A 253 5.41 41.91 -67.21
C GLU A 253 4.80 40.86 -68.14
N ALA A 254 3.90 40.02 -67.62
CA ALA A 254 3.21 38.98 -68.40
C ALA A 254 2.32 39.58 -69.50
N GLU A 255 1.58 40.65 -69.20
CA GLU A 255 0.74 41.36 -70.16
C GLU A 255 1.59 42.01 -71.27
N SER A 256 2.72 42.62 -70.90
CA SER A 256 3.64 43.21 -71.88
C SER A 256 4.22 42.16 -72.83
N ALA A 257 4.63 41.00 -72.30
CA ALA A 257 5.13 39.90 -73.11
C ALA A 257 4.03 39.35 -74.07
N LEU A 258 2.78 39.25 -73.60
CA LEU A 258 1.66 38.82 -74.44
C LEU A 258 1.41 39.84 -75.57
N ASN A 259 1.37 41.13 -75.25
CA ASN A 259 1.16 42.19 -76.24
C ASN A 259 2.27 42.24 -77.30
N GLU A 260 3.54 42.03 -76.91
CA GLU A 260 4.66 41.95 -77.84
C GLU A 260 4.50 40.77 -78.81
N LEU A 261 4.12 39.59 -78.30
CA LEU A 261 3.90 38.41 -79.12
C LEU A 261 2.67 38.57 -80.03
N GLU A 262 1.61 39.21 -79.57
CA GLU A 262 0.43 39.51 -80.39
C GLU A 262 0.77 40.47 -81.54
N ALA A 263 1.62 41.47 -81.29
CA ALA A 263 2.14 42.33 -82.35
C ALA A 263 3.03 41.55 -83.34
N GLU A 264 3.86 40.63 -82.86
CA GLU A 264 4.68 39.75 -83.74
C GLU A 264 3.80 38.85 -84.60
N ILE A 265 2.75 38.24 -84.03
CA ILE A 265 1.77 37.44 -84.77
C ILE A 265 1.10 38.28 -85.85
N ALA A 266 0.60 39.48 -85.53
CA ALA A 266 -0.06 40.35 -86.51
C ALA A 266 0.87 40.76 -87.66
N LEU A 267 2.16 40.98 -87.39
CA LEU A 267 3.16 41.25 -88.43
C LEU A 267 3.41 40.03 -89.32
N GLU A 268 3.52 38.84 -88.74
CA GLU A 268 3.75 37.59 -89.47
C GLU A 268 2.52 37.14 -90.27
N GLU A 269 1.31 37.33 -89.75
CA GLU A 269 0.04 37.08 -90.46
C GLU A 269 -0.06 37.94 -91.73
N ASN A 270 0.29 39.22 -91.65
CA ASN A 270 0.32 40.11 -92.82
C ASN A 270 1.37 39.70 -93.87
N ASN A 271 2.47 39.03 -93.45
CA ASN A 271 3.58 38.63 -94.31
C ASN A 271 3.48 37.19 -94.87
N SER A 272 2.47 36.40 -94.47
CA SER A 272 2.43 34.94 -94.67
C SER A 272 1.44 34.41 -95.71
N PHE A 273 0.74 35.30 -96.44
CA PHE A 273 -0.28 34.92 -97.44
C PHE A 273 0.22 34.10 -98.66
N THR A 274 1.53 33.91 -98.84
CA THR A 274 2.11 33.29 -100.06
C THR A 274 3.10 32.14 -99.81
N ASP A 275 3.39 31.76 -98.56
CA ASP A 275 4.50 30.82 -98.26
C ASP A 275 4.14 29.82 -97.14
N ASP A 276 4.09 28.52 -97.48
CA ASP A 276 3.76 27.42 -96.55
C ASP A 276 4.70 27.34 -95.34
N ALA A 277 5.96 27.77 -95.49
CA ALA A 277 6.92 27.80 -94.38
C ALA A 277 6.51 28.82 -93.29
N LYS A 278 5.84 29.91 -93.66
CA LYS A 278 5.39 30.95 -92.74
C LYS A 278 4.12 30.57 -91.99
N LEU A 279 3.26 29.74 -92.57
CA LEU A 279 2.10 29.14 -91.88
C LEU A 279 2.53 28.28 -90.68
N GLY A 280 3.63 27.53 -90.80
CA GLY A 280 4.21 26.78 -89.68
C GLY A 280 4.71 27.68 -88.55
N LYS A 281 5.29 28.84 -88.88
CA LYS A 281 5.76 29.84 -87.91
C LYS A 281 4.60 30.49 -87.15
N VAL A 282 3.52 30.87 -87.84
CA VAL A 282 2.31 31.43 -87.22
C VAL A 282 1.71 30.45 -86.21
N ARG A 283 1.56 29.16 -86.57
CA ARG A 283 1.05 28.13 -85.63
C ARG A 283 1.91 27.99 -84.37
N LEU A 284 3.23 28.12 -84.50
CA LEU A 284 4.14 28.08 -83.35
C LEU A 284 4.00 29.34 -82.48
N LEU A 285 3.82 30.51 -83.08
CA LEU A 285 3.56 31.75 -82.35
C LEU A 285 2.19 31.71 -81.65
N GLU A 286 1.15 31.16 -82.28
CA GLU A 286 -0.15 30.94 -81.65
C GLU A 286 -0.06 30.01 -80.43
N ALA A 287 0.74 28.94 -80.51
CA ALA A 287 1.01 28.07 -79.38
C ALA A 287 1.73 28.84 -78.24
N LYS A 288 2.70 29.70 -78.57
CA LYS A 288 3.34 30.60 -77.58
C LYS A 288 2.36 31.60 -76.98
N ARG A 289 1.41 32.13 -77.76
CA ARG A 289 0.37 33.04 -77.27
C ARG A 289 -0.48 32.35 -76.22
N GLN A 290 -0.84 31.09 -76.43
CA GLN A 290 -1.56 30.32 -75.43
C GLN A 290 -0.76 30.17 -74.12
N VAL A 291 0.55 29.96 -74.18
CA VAL A 291 1.41 29.89 -73.00
C VAL A 291 1.44 31.23 -72.25
N LEU A 292 1.64 32.35 -72.95
CA LEU A 292 1.65 33.68 -72.33
C LEU A 292 0.27 34.11 -71.80
N ALA A 293 -0.81 33.72 -72.48
CA ALA A 293 -2.16 33.95 -72.00
C ALA A 293 -2.42 33.19 -70.69
N VAL A 294 -1.83 32.00 -70.52
CA VAL A 294 -1.87 31.26 -69.25
C VAL A 294 -1.04 31.96 -68.18
N SER A 295 0.13 32.51 -68.49
CA SER A 295 0.93 33.24 -67.50
C SER A 295 0.27 34.54 -67.03
N VAL A 296 -0.43 35.26 -67.92
CA VAL A 296 -1.24 36.43 -67.53
C VAL A 296 -2.36 36.01 -66.58
N LYS A 297 -3.08 34.92 -66.91
CA LYS A 297 -4.13 34.38 -66.03
C LYS A 297 -3.59 33.93 -64.68
N GLU A 298 -2.39 33.35 -64.64
CA GLU A 298 -1.73 32.95 -63.40
C GLU A 298 -1.39 34.18 -62.54
N ALA A 299 -0.78 35.21 -63.14
CA ALA A 299 -0.45 36.46 -62.46
C ALA A 299 -1.72 37.16 -61.92
N GLN A 300 -2.80 37.17 -62.72
CA GLN A 300 -4.08 37.71 -62.31
C GLN A 300 -4.67 36.93 -61.13
N TRP A 301 -4.58 35.60 -61.16
CA TRP A 301 -5.06 34.75 -60.06
C TRP A 301 -4.31 35.05 -58.75
N TYR A 302 -2.98 35.25 -58.79
CA TYR A 302 -2.24 35.66 -57.59
C TYR A 302 -2.71 37.02 -57.06
N LEU A 303 -3.01 37.98 -57.95
CA LEU A 303 -3.51 39.30 -57.57
C LEU A 303 -4.91 39.23 -56.94
N ASP A 304 -5.81 38.44 -57.54
CA ASP A 304 -7.18 38.25 -57.06
C ASP A 304 -7.21 37.55 -55.69
N ASN A 305 -6.24 36.67 -55.42
CA ASN A 305 -6.07 35.97 -54.14
C ASN A 305 -5.07 36.68 -53.20
N ALA A 306 -4.69 37.93 -53.50
CA ALA A 306 -3.77 38.71 -52.66
C ALA A 306 -4.44 39.23 -51.37
N GLU A 307 -5.76 39.10 -51.23
CA GLU A 307 -6.49 39.44 -50.03
C GLU A 307 -6.87 38.19 -49.26
N ILE A 308 -6.48 38.17 -47.98
CA ILE A 308 -6.74 37.08 -47.07
C ILE A 308 -8.00 37.43 -46.29
N THR A 309 -9.07 36.67 -46.52
CA THR A 309 -10.39 36.92 -45.93
C THR A 309 -10.80 35.86 -44.92
N ALA A 310 -11.67 36.23 -43.99
CA ALA A 310 -12.27 35.31 -43.02
C ALA A 310 -13.31 34.41 -43.72
N PRO A 311 -13.23 33.07 -43.60
CA PRO A 311 -14.23 32.19 -44.21
C PRO A 311 -15.58 32.22 -43.49
N GLU A 312 -15.59 32.48 -42.19
CA GLU A 312 -16.78 32.56 -41.33
C GLU A 312 -16.66 33.70 -40.31
N SER A 313 -17.78 34.07 -39.69
CA SER A 313 -17.81 35.05 -38.61
C SER A 313 -17.40 34.39 -37.28
N GLY A 314 -16.49 35.00 -36.52
CA GLY A 314 -15.99 34.41 -35.29
C GLY A 314 -14.84 35.19 -34.64
N ILE A 315 -14.21 34.58 -33.63
CA ILE A 315 -13.03 35.16 -32.97
C ILE A 315 -11.77 34.75 -33.76
N LEU A 316 -10.96 35.73 -34.13
CA LEU A 316 -9.73 35.54 -34.88
C LEU A 316 -8.56 35.16 -33.97
N VAL A 317 -7.80 34.12 -34.34
CA VAL A 317 -6.55 33.73 -33.67
C VAL A 317 -5.42 33.61 -34.69
N LEU A 318 -4.42 34.49 -34.60
CA LEU A 318 -3.30 34.59 -35.52
C LEU A 318 -2.22 33.52 -35.23
N ALA A 319 -1.55 33.02 -36.27
CA ALA A 319 -0.41 32.10 -36.16
C ALA A 319 0.83 32.82 -35.59
N GLY A 320 0.84 33.03 -34.28
CA GLY A 320 1.85 33.79 -33.55
C GLY A 320 1.27 34.74 -32.49
N GLY A 321 -0.06 34.86 -32.39
CA GLY A 321 -0.76 35.66 -31.38
C GLY A 321 -0.60 37.17 -31.50
N ARG A 322 0.13 37.68 -32.51
CA ARG A 322 0.34 39.11 -32.74
C ARG A 322 0.40 39.42 -34.23
N ALA A 323 -0.34 40.46 -34.65
CA ALA A 323 -0.33 40.97 -36.01
C ALA A 323 1.06 41.46 -36.47
N ASP A 324 1.82 42.08 -35.55
CA ASP A 324 3.16 42.61 -35.83
C ASP A 324 4.15 41.55 -36.31
N LEU A 325 4.00 40.29 -35.87
CA LEU A 325 4.92 39.19 -36.19
C LEU A 325 4.70 38.61 -37.58
N LEU A 326 3.48 38.75 -38.10
CA LEU A 326 3.10 38.27 -39.42
C LEU A 326 3.22 39.37 -40.47
N THR A 327 3.14 40.64 -40.07
CA THR A 327 3.36 41.79 -40.96
C THR A 327 4.81 41.81 -41.45
N GLY A 328 5.02 41.90 -42.76
CA GLY A 328 6.33 41.85 -43.42
C GLY A 328 6.96 40.45 -43.48
N ARG A 329 6.27 39.42 -42.97
CA ARG A 329 6.77 38.04 -42.99
C ARG A 329 6.49 37.39 -44.35
N SER A 330 7.50 36.69 -44.87
CA SER A 330 7.31 35.80 -46.03
C SER A 330 6.72 34.47 -45.57
N VAL A 331 5.59 34.09 -46.16
CA VAL A 331 4.87 32.85 -45.91
C VAL A 331 4.94 31.95 -47.13
N ARG A 332 4.92 30.64 -46.90
CA ARG A 332 4.88 29.64 -47.96
C ARG A 332 3.49 29.07 -48.16
N THR A 333 3.23 28.58 -49.35
CA THR A 333 2.01 27.87 -49.72
C THR A 333 1.73 26.75 -48.72
N GLY A 334 0.52 26.74 -48.15
CA GLY A 334 0.11 25.77 -47.13
C GLY A 334 0.55 26.11 -45.70
N GLU A 335 1.27 27.20 -45.47
CA GLU A 335 1.57 27.68 -44.11
C GLU A 335 0.31 28.27 -43.45
N LYS A 336 0.04 27.92 -42.19
CA LYS A 336 -1.15 28.41 -41.47
C LYS A 336 -0.97 29.88 -41.11
N ILE A 337 -1.95 30.72 -41.45
CA ILE A 337 -1.92 32.17 -41.16
C ILE A 337 -2.73 32.49 -39.91
N PHE A 338 -3.94 31.96 -39.80
CA PHE A 338 -4.83 32.17 -38.65
C PHE A 338 -5.88 31.07 -38.55
N ASP A 339 -6.53 31.04 -37.40
CA ASP A 339 -7.69 30.22 -37.08
C ASP A 339 -8.88 31.16 -36.80
N VAL A 340 -10.08 30.79 -37.25
CA VAL A 340 -11.32 31.45 -36.87
C VAL A 340 -12.13 30.50 -36.01
N PHE A 341 -12.49 30.96 -34.82
CA PHE A 341 -13.31 30.21 -33.87
C PHE A 341 -14.77 30.64 -34.06
N SER A 342 -15.57 29.72 -34.60
CA SER A 342 -16.98 29.94 -34.93
C SER A 342 -17.87 29.43 -33.78
N GLY A 343 -18.88 30.23 -33.41
CA GLY A 343 -19.88 29.89 -32.40
C GLY A 343 -19.55 30.30 -30.95
N SER A 344 -20.60 30.49 -30.15
CA SER A 344 -20.54 30.71 -28.69
C SER A 344 -20.25 29.44 -27.90
N ALA A 345 -20.44 28.28 -28.52
CA ALA A 345 -20.32 27.00 -27.86
C ALA A 345 -18.85 26.59 -27.68
N VAL A 346 -18.57 26.06 -26.49
CA VAL A 346 -17.24 25.64 -26.07
C VAL A 346 -17.24 24.13 -25.88
N ALA A 347 -16.23 23.47 -26.43
CA ALA A 347 -15.99 22.05 -26.26
C ALA A 347 -14.82 21.81 -25.27
N ALA A 348 -15.01 20.92 -24.31
CA ALA A 348 -13.90 20.36 -23.54
C ALA A 348 -13.24 19.24 -24.34
N GLU A 349 -11.94 19.35 -24.55
CA GLU A 349 -11.09 18.27 -25.04
C GLU A 349 -10.39 17.64 -23.84
N ILE A 350 -10.70 16.37 -23.60
CA ILE A 350 -10.32 15.60 -22.42
C ILE A 350 -9.48 14.40 -22.88
N PRO A 351 -8.14 14.49 -22.83
CA PRO A 351 -7.27 13.33 -23.03
C PRO A 351 -7.41 12.35 -21.85
N VAL A 352 -8.08 11.23 -22.05
CA VAL A 352 -8.24 10.16 -21.06
C VAL A 352 -7.13 9.14 -21.23
N ASP A 353 -6.35 8.89 -20.17
CA ASP A 353 -5.26 7.89 -20.19
C ASP A 353 -5.79 6.50 -20.60
N GLU A 354 -5.02 5.78 -21.42
CA GLU A 354 -5.30 4.40 -21.83
C GLU A 354 -5.56 3.48 -20.63
N LYS A 355 -4.90 3.71 -19.49
CA LYS A 355 -5.11 2.96 -18.24
C LYS A 355 -6.54 3.05 -17.72
N ASP A 356 -7.24 4.14 -18.05
CA ASP A 356 -8.62 4.42 -17.65
C ASP A 356 -9.63 4.28 -18.81
N ALA A 357 -9.20 3.77 -19.95
CA ALA A 357 -10.05 3.55 -21.12
C ALA A 357 -11.20 2.54 -20.90
N SER A 358 -11.16 1.74 -19.83
CA SER A 358 -12.27 0.85 -19.44
C SER A 358 -13.60 1.59 -19.27
N ILE A 359 -13.56 2.84 -18.81
CA ILE A 359 -14.75 3.69 -18.61
C ILE A 359 -15.41 4.05 -19.95
N LEU A 360 -14.63 4.16 -21.03
CA LEU A 360 -15.09 4.59 -22.35
C LEU A 360 -15.89 3.51 -23.09
N GLN A 361 -15.88 2.26 -22.60
CA GLN A 361 -16.57 1.13 -23.26
C GLN A 361 -18.09 1.12 -23.01
N GLY A 362 -18.58 1.83 -22.01
CA GLY A 362 -20.01 1.87 -21.65
C GLY A 362 -20.56 3.29 -21.61
N ASP A 363 -21.79 3.44 -21.12
CA ASP A 363 -22.35 4.76 -20.87
C ASP A 363 -21.61 5.42 -19.69
N PHE A 364 -21.04 6.60 -19.94
CA PHE A 364 -20.37 7.40 -18.93
C PHE A 364 -20.86 8.84 -18.96
N SER A 365 -20.68 9.53 -17.84
CA SER A 365 -21.00 10.94 -17.66
C SER A 365 -19.75 11.70 -17.29
N VAL A 366 -19.63 12.95 -17.75
CA VAL A 366 -18.47 13.79 -17.53
C VAL A 366 -18.90 15.05 -16.78
N SER A 367 -18.18 15.37 -15.70
CA SER A 367 -18.29 16.63 -14.99
C SER A 367 -16.94 17.34 -15.00
N CYS A 368 -16.90 18.53 -15.55
CA CYS A 368 -15.69 19.34 -15.64
C CYS A 368 -15.63 20.36 -14.51
N PHE A 369 -14.46 20.51 -13.91
CA PHE A 369 -14.15 21.47 -12.87
C PHE A 369 -13.01 22.37 -13.37
N LEU A 370 -13.28 23.65 -13.56
CA LEU A 370 -12.25 24.60 -14.01
C LEU A 370 -11.28 24.92 -12.87
N HIS A 371 -10.00 25.16 -13.19
CA HIS A 371 -9.04 25.62 -12.18
C HIS A 371 -9.40 27.00 -11.62
N THR A 372 -10.12 27.82 -12.40
CA THR A 372 -10.59 29.15 -12.00
C THR A 372 -11.81 29.11 -11.08
N ALA A 373 -12.58 28.02 -11.10
CA ALA A 373 -13.81 27.85 -10.32
C ALA A 373 -14.00 26.37 -9.91
N PRO A 374 -13.16 25.83 -9.01
CA PRO A 374 -13.19 24.43 -8.62
C PRO A 374 -14.46 24.00 -7.87
N GLU A 375 -15.20 24.95 -7.30
CA GLU A 375 -16.46 24.72 -6.58
C GLU A 375 -17.64 24.37 -7.49
N ASN A 376 -17.56 24.70 -8.79
CA ASN A 376 -18.65 24.54 -9.73
C ASN A 376 -18.42 23.35 -10.66
N ALA A 377 -19.25 22.32 -10.51
CA ALA A 377 -19.28 21.18 -11.43
C ALA A 377 -20.06 21.55 -12.69
N ILE A 378 -19.40 21.56 -13.85
CA ILE A 378 -20.04 21.82 -15.14
C ILE A 378 -20.35 20.47 -15.80
N PRO A 379 -21.63 20.08 -15.95
CA PRO A 379 -21.98 18.86 -16.66
C PRO A 379 -21.68 19.01 -18.14
N VAL A 380 -21.00 18.04 -18.75
CA VAL A 380 -20.61 18.07 -20.15
C VAL A 380 -21.35 16.98 -20.93
N LYS A 381 -21.90 17.35 -22.09
CA LYS A 381 -22.51 16.38 -23.01
C LYS A 381 -21.45 15.87 -23.98
N ILE A 382 -21.18 14.58 -23.94
CA ILE A 382 -20.19 13.94 -24.82
C ILE A 382 -20.68 14.05 -26.27
N SER A 383 -19.83 14.59 -27.14
CA SER A 383 -20.11 14.71 -28.57
C SER A 383 -19.39 13.63 -29.38
N ASP A 384 -18.14 13.35 -29.03
CA ASP A 384 -17.30 12.40 -29.77
C ASP A 384 -16.24 11.76 -28.86
N VAL A 385 -15.85 10.54 -29.19
CA VAL A 385 -14.79 9.78 -28.50
C VAL A 385 -13.89 9.18 -29.56
N ALA A 386 -12.61 9.54 -29.53
CA ALA A 386 -11.62 9.01 -30.47
C ALA A 386 -11.56 7.48 -30.41
N ALA A 387 -11.57 6.82 -31.57
CA ALA A 387 -11.57 5.36 -31.66
C ALA A 387 -10.20 4.73 -31.34
N TYR A 388 -9.12 5.50 -31.45
CA TYR A 388 -7.75 5.05 -31.21
C TYR A 388 -7.05 6.02 -30.24
N PRO A 389 -6.10 5.53 -29.43
CA PRO A 389 -5.32 6.38 -28.55
C PRO A 389 -4.25 7.14 -29.34
N GLU A 390 -4.01 8.38 -28.95
CA GLU A 390 -2.94 9.22 -29.50
C GLU A 390 -1.87 9.46 -28.44
N LEU A 391 -0.61 9.52 -28.90
CA LEU A 391 0.50 9.85 -28.03
C LEU A 391 0.47 11.35 -27.72
N THR A 392 0.25 11.68 -26.45
CA THR A 392 0.23 13.06 -25.98
C THR A 392 1.67 13.58 -25.79
N GLU A 393 1.86 14.90 -25.72
CA GLU A 393 3.16 15.53 -25.46
C GLU A 393 3.85 15.00 -24.20
N GLN A 394 3.07 14.54 -23.21
CA GLN A 394 3.54 13.90 -21.98
C GLN A 394 4.04 12.46 -22.16
N GLN A 395 4.15 11.96 -23.41
CA GLN A 395 4.56 10.59 -23.76
C GLN A 395 3.62 9.51 -23.19
N THR A 396 2.35 9.85 -23.01
CA THR A 396 1.29 8.94 -22.58
C THR A 396 0.27 8.74 -23.68
N TYR A 397 -0.19 7.50 -23.86
CA TYR A 397 -1.28 7.18 -24.77
C TYR A 397 -2.61 7.59 -24.15
N CYS A 398 -3.36 8.45 -24.83
CA CYS A 398 -4.64 8.95 -24.36
C CYS A 398 -5.70 8.87 -25.45
N TYR A 399 -6.92 8.49 -25.08
CA TYR A 399 -8.11 8.63 -25.90
C TYR A 399 -8.67 10.04 -25.75
N LYS A 400 -8.82 10.76 -26.87
CA LYS A 400 -9.42 12.09 -26.86
C LYS A 400 -10.93 11.99 -26.77
N VAL A 401 -11.49 12.48 -25.67
CA VAL A 401 -12.94 12.65 -25.50
C VAL A 401 -13.28 14.12 -25.71
N ARG A 402 -14.24 14.39 -26.61
CA ARG A 402 -14.77 15.74 -26.84
C ARG A 402 -16.18 15.83 -26.29
N GLY A 403 -16.45 16.89 -25.54
CA GLY A 403 -17.78 17.14 -25.00
C GLY A 403 -18.15 18.62 -24.99
N ILE A 404 -19.39 18.92 -25.31
CA ILE A 404 -19.92 20.28 -25.42
C ILE A 404 -20.40 20.75 -24.04
N LEU A 405 -19.98 21.95 -23.65
CA LEU A 405 -20.42 22.60 -22.43
C LEU A 405 -21.77 23.32 -22.66
N PRO A 406 -22.63 23.40 -21.64
CA PRO A 406 -23.85 24.21 -21.71
C PRO A 406 -23.51 25.70 -21.85
N GLU A 407 -24.15 26.38 -22.80
CA GLU A 407 -23.89 27.80 -23.14
C GLU A 407 -24.11 28.78 -21.97
N ASN A 408 -24.88 28.39 -20.95
CA ASN A 408 -25.27 29.25 -19.84
C ASN A 408 -24.29 29.24 -18.64
N ALA A 409 -23.12 28.62 -18.76
CA ALA A 409 -22.26 28.33 -17.60
C ALA A 409 -21.14 29.37 -17.32
N GLY A 410 -21.04 30.46 -18.10
CA GLY A 410 -20.18 31.61 -17.80
C GLY A 410 -19.39 32.14 -19.00
N ASP A 411 -18.62 33.22 -18.76
CA ASP A 411 -17.66 33.78 -19.74
C ASP A 411 -16.42 32.87 -19.83
N PHE A 412 -16.52 31.82 -20.65
CA PHE A 412 -15.42 30.89 -20.88
C PHE A 412 -14.45 31.44 -21.92
N ARG A 413 -13.15 31.41 -21.59
CA ARG A 413 -12.10 31.69 -22.56
C ARG A 413 -11.54 30.38 -23.11
N TYR A 414 -11.29 30.35 -24.41
CA TYR A 414 -10.58 29.23 -25.02
C TYR A 414 -9.19 29.07 -24.39
N GLY A 415 -8.72 27.83 -24.26
CA GLY A 415 -7.47 27.49 -23.60
C GLY A 415 -7.55 27.39 -22.08
N MET A 416 -8.67 27.75 -21.44
CA MET A 416 -8.88 27.46 -20.01
C MET A 416 -8.73 25.96 -19.74
N ARG A 417 -8.13 25.63 -18.60
CA ARG A 417 -7.85 24.25 -18.19
C ARG A 417 -8.57 23.90 -16.89
N GLY A 418 -8.77 22.61 -16.68
CA GLY A 418 -9.37 22.09 -15.47
C GLY A 418 -9.23 20.58 -15.36
N VAL A 419 -9.94 20.02 -14.39
CA VAL A 419 -10.00 18.57 -14.16
C VAL A 419 -11.39 18.07 -14.53
N ALA A 420 -11.44 17.08 -15.41
CA ALA A 420 -12.65 16.37 -15.80
C ALA A 420 -12.76 15.08 -14.98
N LYS A 421 -13.90 14.89 -14.32
CA LYS A 421 -14.26 13.65 -13.65
C LYS A 421 -15.17 12.84 -14.56
N LEU A 422 -14.66 11.72 -15.03
CA LEU A 422 -15.42 10.73 -15.79
C LEU A 422 -16.03 9.73 -14.81
N SER A 423 -17.34 9.50 -14.90
CA SER A 423 -18.07 8.54 -14.06
C SER A 423 -18.76 7.54 -14.97
N GLY A 424 -18.29 6.29 -14.96
CA GLY A 424 -18.79 5.19 -15.77
C GLY A 424 -19.74 4.25 -15.04
N GLY A 425 -19.82 3.03 -15.56
CA GLY A 425 -20.62 1.94 -14.98
C GLY A 425 -20.17 1.50 -13.59
N LYS A 426 -20.96 0.63 -12.95
CA LYS A 426 -20.64 0.10 -11.62
C LYS A 426 -19.66 -1.07 -11.71
N VAL A 427 -18.46 -0.91 -11.14
CA VAL A 427 -17.43 -1.94 -11.01
C VAL A 427 -17.30 -2.43 -9.57
N PHE A 428 -16.68 -3.60 -9.37
CA PHE A 428 -16.41 -4.10 -8.02
C PHE A 428 -15.33 -3.25 -7.33
N LEU A 429 -15.51 -2.93 -6.05
CA LEU A 429 -14.55 -2.14 -5.26
C LEU A 429 -13.13 -2.73 -5.31
N GLY A 430 -13.02 -4.06 -5.28
CA GLY A 430 -11.72 -4.70 -5.36
C GLY A 430 -11.02 -4.52 -6.70
N TYR A 431 -11.78 -4.45 -7.79
CA TYR A 431 -11.22 -4.10 -9.09
C TYR A 431 -10.68 -2.66 -9.08
N GLN A 432 -11.47 -1.69 -8.61
CA GLN A 432 -11.06 -0.27 -8.57
C GLN A 432 -9.78 -0.05 -7.73
N LEU A 433 -9.68 -0.70 -6.57
CA LEU A 433 -8.51 -0.55 -5.67
C LEU A 433 -7.25 -1.22 -6.20
N PHE A 434 -7.38 -2.40 -6.81
CA PHE A 434 -6.24 -3.17 -7.30
C PHE A 434 -5.96 -2.98 -8.79
N LYS A 435 -6.74 -2.18 -9.51
CA LYS A 435 -6.57 -1.89 -10.95
C LYS A 435 -5.14 -1.45 -11.26
N SER A 436 -4.65 -0.43 -10.55
CA SER A 436 -3.29 0.09 -10.74
C SER A 436 -2.20 -0.94 -10.46
N LEU A 437 -2.35 -1.72 -9.38
CA LEU A 437 -1.40 -2.79 -9.03
C LEU A 437 -1.40 -3.92 -10.06
N LEU A 438 -2.58 -4.27 -10.59
CA LEU A 438 -2.76 -5.34 -11.56
C LEU A 438 -2.23 -4.93 -12.95
N LEU A 439 -2.36 -3.65 -13.33
CA LEU A 439 -1.75 -3.07 -14.51
C LEU A 439 -0.21 -3.07 -14.39
N TRP A 440 0.31 -2.62 -13.24
CA TRP A 440 1.75 -2.66 -12.95
C TRP A 440 2.33 -4.07 -13.03
N PHE A 441 1.65 -5.06 -12.44
CA PHE A 441 2.10 -6.47 -12.51
C PHE A 441 2.08 -7.04 -13.93
N ARG A 442 1.22 -6.49 -14.80
CA ARG A 442 1.13 -6.86 -16.22
C ARG A 442 2.17 -6.15 -17.11
N GLY A 443 3.02 -5.30 -16.54
CA GLY A 443 4.08 -4.60 -17.27
C GLY A 443 3.59 -3.41 -18.09
N MET A 444 2.45 -2.81 -17.71
CA MET A 444 1.96 -1.53 -18.23
C MET A 444 2.34 -0.35 -17.32
#